data_AF-A0A5C5XSE6-F1
#
_entry.id   AF-A0A5C5XSE6-F1
#
_cell.length_a   1.000
_cell.length_b   1.000
_cell.length_c   1.000
_cell.angle_alpha   90.00
_cell.angle_beta   90.00
_cell.angle_gamma   90.00
#
_symmetry.space_group_name_H-M   'P 1'
#
loop_
_entity.id
_entity.type
_entity.pdbx_description
1 polymer ?
#
loop_
_entity_poly.entity_id
_entity_poly.type
_entity_poly.pdbx_seq_one_letter_code
_entity_poly.pdbx_strand_id
1 'polypeptide(L)'
;MLVWLPAYHRFPALEIDQESAAADSPLLHVTADDAPTLLLAGVQDELVPISHSRNIQAALEEAGVANQLIEFKDAGHGFTGQDAQRAIAATVDWFEQHIGKPAP
;
A
#
# COMPACT_ATOMS: atom_id res chain seq x y z
N MET A 1 -0.36 -8.20 -14.82
CA MET A 1 -1.19 -7.54 -15.86
C MET A 1 -1.70 -6.25 -15.26
N LEU A 2 -1.20 -5.08 -15.73
CA LEU A 2 -1.79 -3.81 -15.32
C LEU A 2 -3.26 -3.83 -15.75
N VAL A 3 -4.15 -3.71 -14.77
CA VAL A 3 -5.57 -3.58 -15.04
C VAL A 3 -5.73 -2.20 -15.64
N TRP A 4 -6.12 -2.13 -16.91
CA TRP A 4 -6.42 -0.85 -17.54
C TRP A 4 -7.76 -0.37 -16.97
N LEU A 5 -7.68 0.46 -15.93
CA LEU A 5 -8.86 0.97 -15.25
C LEU A 5 -9.36 2.22 -15.97
N PRO A 6 -10.69 2.40 -16.13
CA PRO A 6 -11.24 3.64 -16.67
C PRO A 6 -10.77 4.89 -15.90
N ALA A 7 -10.48 4.76 -14.60
CA ALA A 7 -9.94 5.84 -13.78
C ALA A 7 -8.58 6.36 -14.26
N TYR A 8 -7.76 5.52 -14.91
CA TYR A 8 -6.39 5.88 -15.32
C TYR A 8 -6.32 6.90 -16.45
N HIS A 9 -7.38 7.04 -17.26
CA HIS A 9 -7.48 8.10 -18.26
C HIS A 9 -7.35 9.52 -17.72
N ARG A 10 -7.57 9.70 -16.41
CA ARG A 10 -7.45 10.99 -15.74
C ARG A 10 -6.00 11.30 -15.33
N PHE A 11 -5.08 10.37 -15.54
CA PHE A 11 -3.68 10.45 -15.12
C PHE A 11 -2.76 10.17 -16.32
N PRO A 12 -2.45 11.19 -17.15
CA PRO A 12 -1.57 11.02 -18.31
C PRO A 12 -0.20 10.44 -17.96
N ALA A 13 0.28 10.65 -16.73
CA ALA A 13 1.51 10.05 -16.23
C ALA A 13 1.49 8.51 -16.16
N LEU A 14 0.30 7.89 -16.22
CA LEU A 14 0.12 6.43 -16.28
C LEU A 14 0.10 5.90 -17.73
N GLU A 15 0.20 6.76 -18.74
CA GLU A 15 0.39 6.37 -20.14
C GLU A 15 1.86 5.99 -20.40
N ILE A 16 2.30 4.94 -19.71
CA ILE A 16 3.66 4.39 -19.77
C ILE A 16 3.56 2.88 -19.99
N ASP A 17 4.45 2.32 -20.81
CA ASP A 17 4.50 0.88 -21.02
C ASP A 17 5.11 0.15 -19.81
N GLN A 18 4.95 -1.18 -19.75
CA GLN A 18 5.40 -1.96 -18.59
C GLN A 18 6.92 -1.99 -18.42
N GLU A 19 7.68 -1.93 -19.52
CA GLU A 19 9.15 -1.96 -19.46
C GLU A 19 9.65 -0.64 -18.87
N SER A 20 9.12 0.48 -19.36
CA SER A 20 9.44 1.80 -18.84
C SER A 20 8.96 1.98 -17.39
N ALA A 21 7.78 1.47 -17.03
CA ALA A 21 7.22 1.56 -15.69
C ALA A 21 7.96 0.70 -14.65
N ALA A 22 8.70 -0.33 -15.09
CA ALA A 22 9.37 -1.26 -14.17
C ALA A 22 10.40 -0.55 -13.28
N ALA A 23 11.09 0.46 -13.82
CA ALA A 23 12.06 1.26 -13.08
C ALA A 23 11.42 2.04 -11.92
N ASP A 24 10.14 2.39 -12.03
CA ASP A 24 9.41 3.21 -11.05
C ASP A 24 8.47 2.40 -10.16
N SER A 25 8.46 1.07 -10.28
CA SER A 25 7.52 0.21 -9.54
C SER A 25 8.06 -0.15 -8.15
N PRO A 26 7.39 0.25 -7.04
CA PRO A 26 7.83 -0.15 -5.69
C PRO A 26 7.83 -1.67 -5.50
N LEU A 27 6.92 -2.38 -6.18
CA LEU A 27 6.81 -3.84 -6.10
C LEU A 27 8.09 -4.55 -6.58
N LEU A 28 8.78 -3.99 -7.57
CA LEU A 28 9.97 -4.62 -8.16
C LEU A 28 11.27 -4.28 -7.41
N HIS A 29 11.19 -3.40 -6.41
CA HIS A 29 12.34 -2.90 -5.66
C HIS A 29 12.29 -3.22 -4.16
N VAL A 30 11.40 -4.11 -3.75
CA VAL A 30 11.36 -4.58 -2.35
C VAL A 30 12.66 -5.30 -2.01
N THR A 31 13.31 -4.89 -0.91
CA THR A 31 14.55 -5.48 -0.42
C THR A 31 14.49 -5.76 1.07
N ALA A 32 15.35 -6.65 1.56
CA ALA A 32 15.34 -7.09 2.97
C ALA A 32 15.72 -5.99 3.98
N ASP A 33 16.27 -4.85 3.51
CA ASP A 33 16.58 -3.67 4.31
C ASP A 33 15.46 -2.62 4.34
N ASP A 34 14.32 -2.88 3.68
CA ASP A 34 13.13 -2.03 3.80
C ASP A 34 12.62 -1.95 5.24
N ALA A 35 12.09 -0.78 5.59
CA ALA A 35 11.53 -0.54 6.92
C ALA A 35 10.25 -1.35 7.16
N PRO A 36 9.89 -1.64 8.44
CA PRO A 36 8.61 -2.22 8.77
C PRO A 36 7.44 -1.43 8.15
N THR A 37 6.61 -2.09 7.34
CA THR A 37 5.61 -1.44 6.50
C THR A 37 4.17 -1.81 6.88
N LEU A 38 3.36 -0.81 7.21
CA LEU A 38 1.90 -0.93 7.34
C LEU A 38 1.22 -0.55 6.03
N LEU A 39 0.38 -1.45 5.49
CA LEU A 39 -0.46 -1.23 4.32
C LEU A 39 -1.92 -1.09 4.76
N LEU A 40 -2.57 0.00 4.37
CA LEU A 40 -3.99 0.26 4.64
C LEU A 40 -4.70 0.43 3.30
N ALA A 41 -5.67 -0.44 2.98
CA ALA A 41 -6.28 -0.45 1.66
C ALA A 41 -7.80 -0.71 1.67
N GLY A 42 -8.54 0.02 0.84
CA GLY A 42 -9.95 -0.24 0.56
C GLY A 42 -10.11 -1.39 -0.43
N VAL A 43 -11.00 -2.34 -0.13
CA VAL A 43 -11.25 -3.49 -1.04
C VAL A 43 -12.02 -3.07 -2.29
N GLN A 44 -12.82 -2.00 -2.21
CA GLN A 44 -13.62 -1.46 -3.31
C GLN A 44 -12.93 -0.28 -4.01
N ASP A 45 -11.61 -0.10 -3.82
CA ASP A 45 -10.86 0.97 -4.46
C ASP A 45 -10.73 0.71 -5.98
N GLU A 46 -11.42 1.54 -6.77
CA GLU A 46 -11.40 1.51 -8.24
C GLU A 46 -10.25 2.33 -8.86
N LEU A 47 -9.52 3.10 -8.04
CA LEU A 47 -8.34 3.84 -8.47
C LEU A 47 -7.06 3.06 -8.20
N VAL A 48 -6.94 2.43 -7.03
CA VAL A 48 -5.80 1.59 -6.66
C VAL A 48 -6.32 0.22 -6.22
N PRO A 49 -6.49 -0.73 -7.16
CA PRO A 49 -7.04 -2.05 -6.84
C PRO A 49 -6.30 -2.75 -5.71
N ILE A 50 -7.06 -3.45 -4.84
CA ILE A 50 -6.52 -4.18 -3.68
C ILE A 50 -5.38 -5.16 -4.02
N SER A 51 -5.32 -5.63 -5.27
CA SER A 51 -4.21 -6.47 -5.74
C SER A 51 -2.85 -5.79 -5.62
N HIS A 52 -2.75 -4.46 -5.72
CA HIS A 52 -1.47 -3.77 -5.52
C HIS A 52 -0.94 -3.97 -4.10
N SER A 53 -1.79 -3.77 -3.09
CA SER A 53 -1.42 -3.97 -1.68
C SER A 53 -1.13 -5.44 -1.37
N ARG A 54 -1.93 -6.38 -1.89
CA ARG A 54 -1.69 -7.83 -1.70
C ARG A 54 -0.37 -8.28 -2.35
N ASN A 55 -0.06 -7.79 -3.56
CA ASN A 55 1.17 -8.16 -4.26
C ASN A 55 2.41 -7.64 -3.54
N ILE A 56 2.41 -6.38 -3.09
CA ILE A 56 3.57 -5.83 -2.38
C ILE A 56 3.71 -6.43 -0.98
N GLN A 57 2.60 -6.78 -0.32
CA GLN A 57 2.64 -7.55 0.93
C GLN A 57 3.36 -8.89 0.73
N ALA A 58 3.00 -9.64 -0.32
CA ALA A 58 3.66 -10.92 -0.60
C ALA A 58 5.17 -10.75 -0.88
N ALA A 59 5.56 -9.68 -1.59
CA ALA A 59 6.97 -9.36 -1.82
C ALA A 59 7.71 -9.00 -0.51
N LEU A 60 7.08 -8.22 0.37
CA LEU A 60 7.62 -7.88 1.70
C LEU A 60 7.78 -9.14 2.56
N GLU A 61 6.80 -10.05 2.54
CA GLU A 61 6.86 -11.34 3.23
C GLU A 61 8.00 -12.22 2.70
N GLU A 62 8.17 -12.31 1.38
CA GLU A 62 9.26 -13.06 0.74
C GLU A 62 10.65 -12.48 1.09
N ALA A 63 10.76 -11.15 1.16
CA ALA A 63 12.00 -10.46 1.55
C ALA A 63 12.26 -10.50 3.08
N GLY A 64 11.34 -11.02 3.88
CA GLY A 64 11.47 -11.09 5.34
C GLY A 64 11.26 -9.74 6.05
N VAL A 65 10.63 -8.77 5.38
CA VAL A 65 10.34 -7.44 5.93
C VAL A 65 9.10 -7.51 6.81
N ALA A 66 9.18 -6.98 8.03
CA ALA A 66 8.04 -6.90 8.93
C ALA A 66 6.92 -6.06 8.30
N ASN A 67 5.73 -6.63 8.16
CA ASN A 67 4.64 -5.94 7.48
C ASN A 67 3.26 -6.36 8.01
N GLN A 68 2.26 -5.53 7.71
CA GLN A 68 0.86 -5.83 7.97
C GLN A 68 -0.04 -5.18 6.92
N LEU A 69 -0.98 -5.94 6.36
CA LEU A 69 -2.05 -5.42 5.53
C LEU A 69 -3.38 -5.39 6.29
N ILE A 70 -3.99 -4.20 6.38
CA ILE A 70 -5.36 -4.03 6.87
C ILE A 70 -6.27 -3.68 5.69
N GLU A 71 -7.18 -4.61 5.38
CA GLU A 71 -8.20 -4.42 4.37
C GLU A 71 -9.50 -3.85 4.96
N PHE A 72 -10.01 -2.81 4.33
CA PHE A 72 -11.30 -2.18 4.64
C PHE A 72 -12.33 -2.62 3.59
N LYS A 73 -13.13 -3.62 3.95
CA LYS A 73 -14.01 -4.36 3.00
C LYS A 73 -14.97 -3.47 2.21
N ASP A 74 -15.46 -2.41 2.84
CA ASP A 74 -16.48 -1.54 2.27
C ASP A 74 -15.92 -0.19 1.77
N ALA A 75 -14.61 0.04 1.95
CA ALA A 75 -13.97 1.29 1.56
C ALA A 75 -13.46 1.25 0.10
N GLY A 76 -13.56 2.40 -0.56
CA GLY A 76 -12.95 2.68 -1.87
C GLY A 76 -11.64 3.46 -1.71
N HIS A 77 -11.44 4.48 -2.55
CA HIS A 77 -10.25 5.34 -2.51
C HIS A 77 -10.31 6.38 -1.37
N GLY A 78 -9.93 5.94 -0.17
CA GLY A 78 -9.91 6.75 1.06
C GLY A 78 -10.83 6.20 2.15
N PHE A 79 -10.56 6.61 3.38
CA PHE A 79 -11.30 6.14 4.57
C PHE A 79 -12.15 7.25 5.17
N THR A 80 -13.34 6.90 5.65
CA THR A 80 -14.26 7.84 6.33
C THR A 80 -14.85 7.20 7.58
N GLY A 81 -15.41 8.00 8.49
CA GLY A 81 -16.09 7.51 9.69
C GLY A 81 -15.22 6.56 10.53
N GLN A 82 -15.75 5.38 10.83
CA GLN A 82 -15.08 4.37 11.65
C GLN A 82 -13.81 3.82 10.98
N ASP A 83 -13.81 3.71 9.64
CA ASP A 83 -12.63 3.23 8.91
C ASP A 83 -11.48 4.23 9.01
N ALA A 84 -11.77 5.53 8.96
CA ALA A 84 -10.75 6.57 9.17
C ALA A 84 -10.17 6.52 10.59
N GLN A 85 -11.02 6.35 11.61
CA GLN A 85 -10.59 6.22 13.00
C GLN A 85 -9.71 4.98 13.19
N ARG A 86 -10.11 3.85 12.61
CA ARG A 86 -9.35 2.60 12.66
C ARG A 86 -8.01 2.69 11.92
N ALA A 87 -7.99 3.34 10.75
CA ALA A 87 -6.76 3.57 9.98
C ALA A 87 -5.75 4.43 10.76
N ILE A 88 -6.22 5.51 11.41
CA ILE A 88 -5.39 6.37 12.24
C ILE A 88 -4.83 5.61 13.44
N ALA A 89 -5.69 4.88 14.17
CA ALA A 89 -5.26 4.09 15.33
C ALA A 89 -4.19 3.06 14.94
N ALA A 90 -4.41 2.29 13.87
CA ALA A 90 -3.43 1.32 13.38
C ALA A 90 -2.10 1.96 12.97
N THR A 91 -2.15 3.16 12.39
CA THR A 91 -0.93 3.92 12.03
C THR A 91 -0.13 4.32 13.26
N VAL A 92 -0.80 4.83 14.30
CA VAL A 92 -0.15 5.19 15.58
C VAL A 92 0.44 3.95 16.23
N ASP A 93 -0.34 2.88 16.38
CA ASP A 93 0.11 1.62 16.98
C ASP A 93 1.35 1.06 16.25
N TRP A 94 1.37 1.12 14.91
CA TRP A 94 2.52 0.68 14.11
C TRP A 94 3.78 1.47 14.41
N PHE A 95 3.68 2.80 14.50
CA PHE A 95 4.82 3.65 14.83
C PHE A 95 5.29 3.46 16.27
N GLU A 96 4.38 3.33 17.24
CA GLU A 96 4.74 3.04 18.62
C GLU A 96 5.51 1.72 18.73
N GLN A 97 5.12 0.71 17.95
CA GLN A 97 5.79 -0.59 17.91
C GLN A 97 7.17 -0.55 17.24
N HIS A 98 7.35 0.22 16.16
CA HIS A 98 8.52 0.10 15.28
C HIS A 98 9.50 1.27 15.30
N ILE A 99 9.10 2.46 15.73
CA ILE A 99 9.97 3.67 15.74
C ILE A 99 10.43 4.03 17.16
N GLY A 100 9.88 3.38 18.19
CA GLY A 100 10.25 3.62 19.58
C GLY A 100 9.86 5.01 20.08
N LYS A 101 9.90 5.20 21.41
CA LYS A 101 9.72 6.54 21.99
C LYS A 101 10.94 7.40 21.62
N PRO A 102 10.75 8.70 21.31
CA PRO A 102 11.89 9.60 21.16
C PRO A 102 12.79 9.48 22.39
N ALA A 103 14.11 9.46 22.16
CA ALA A 103 15.08 9.50 23.24
C ALA A 103 14.77 10.72 24.14
N PRO A 104 14.91 10.57 25.47
CA PRO A 104 14.55 11.63 26.43
C PRO A 104 15.31 12.94 26.20
#